data_AF-A0A7S2NU88-F1
#
_entry.id   AF-A0A7S2NU88-F1
#
_cell.length_a   1.000
_cell.length_b   1.000
_cell.length_c   1.000
_cell.angle_alpha   90.00
_cell.angle_beta   90.00
_cell.angle_gamma   90.00
#
_symmetry.space_group_name_H-M   'P 1'
#
loop_
_entity.id
_entity.type
_entity.pdbx_description
1 polymer ?
#
loop_
_entity_poly.entity_id
_entity_poly.type
_entity_poly.pdbx_seq_one_letter_code
_entity_poly.pdbx_strand_id
1 'polypeptide(L)'
;GSGARTPSSAGLVEPSPFFPNDSEGAGVRADTACAQLVASAAELAASAAGSALLRHAMDVGGTTTALGIAAALAGSICKLVRSPHACRLLGQLVSCVGAENSACIAMELCTNAPQAAANVHGNAVVCQLLECDAAAPSTQALIDYVLVGDAAALCRHKFGHRVAMAIVTHGVPKH
;
A
#
# COMPACT_ATOMS: atom_id res chain seq x y z
N GLY A 1 30.29 -19.48 83.67
CA GLY A 1 29.61 -18.45 82.86
C GLY A 1 29.33 -19.05 81.51
N SER A 2 28.08 -19.21 81.06
CA SER A 2 26.97 -18.25 80.85
C SER A 2 27.03 -17.54 79.50
N GLY A 3 25.93 -17.65 78.73
CA GLY A 3 25.52 -16.81 77.58
C GLY A 3 25.79 -17.44 76.21
N ALA A 4 24.86 -18.10 75.49
CA ALA A 4 23.53 -17.74 74.99
C ALA A 4 23.50 -16.62 73.93
N ARG A 5 23.16 -16.97 72.67
CA ARG A 5 22.23 -16.26 71.77
C ARG A 5 22.01 -17.01 70.44
N THR A 6 20.73 -17.25 70.12
CA THR A 6 20.15 -17.58 68.82
C THR A 6 19.87 -16.28 68.02
N PRO A 7 19.07 -16.30 66.93
CA PRO A 7 19.37 -16.71 65.55
C PRO A 7 19.28 -15.50 64.57
N SER A 8 19.70 -15.62 63.31
CA SER A 8 19.37 -14.58 62.31
C SER A 8 19.08 -15.16 60.93
N SER A 9 17.85 -14.89 60.51
CA SER A 9 17.22 -15.09 59.22
C SER A 9 17.96 -14.42 58.07
N ALA A 10 18.30 -15.18 57.03
CA ALA A 10 18.76 -14.63 55.75
C ALA A 10 17.75 -14.98 54.64
N GLY A 11 16.93 -13.97 54.30
CA GLY A 11 16.44 -13.65 52.97
C GLY A 11 15.81 -14.76 52.12
N LEU A 12 14.49 -14.89 52.22
CA LEU A 12 13.67 -15.28 51.07
C LEU A 12 13.89 -14.23 49.96
N VAL A 13 14.52 -14.65 48.87
CA VAL A 13 14.55 -13.87 47.63
C VAL A 13 13.19 -14.07 46.97
N GLU A 14 12.31 -13.08 47.12
CA GLU A 14 11.07 -12.97 46.36
C GLU A 14 11.40 -12.97 44.85
N PRO A 15 10.82 -13.87 44.04
CA PRO A 15 10.94 -13.76 42.59
C PRO A 15 10.18 -12.51 42.14
N SER A 16 10.90 -11.63 41.45
CA SER A 16 10.36 -10.44 40.79
C SER A 16 9.17 -10.83 39.88
N PRO A 17 8.15 -9.98 39.74
CA PRO A 17 7.01 -10.30 38.91
C PRO A 17 7.48 -10.43 37.46
N PHE A 18 7.34 -11.64 36.94
CA PHE A 18 7.45 -11.97 35.53
C PHE A 18 6.48 -11.05 34.79
N PHE A 19 7.00 -10.00 34.13
CA PHE A 19 6.21 -9.26 33.16
C PHE A 19 5.77 -10.28 32.10
N PRO A 20 4.46 -10.54 31.94
CA PRO A 20 4.00 -11.30 30.79
C PRO A 20 4.46 -10.53 29.56
N ASN A 21 5.16 -11.21 28.68
CA ASN A 21 5.59 -10.66 27.41
C ASN A 21 4.32 -10.43 26.57
N ASP A 22 3.71 -9.23 26.67
CA ASP A 22 2.49 -8.81 25.95
C ASP A 22 2.70 -8.69 24.43
N SER A 23 3.77 -9.26 23.87
CA SER A 23 4.06 -9.25 22.45
C SER A 23 3.08 -10.09 21.63
N GLU A 24 2.56 -11.18 22.19
CA GLU A 24 1.61 -12.06 21.48
C GLU A 24 0.19 -11.47 21.43
N GLY A 25 -0.23 -10.75 22.49
CA GLY A 25 -1.53 -10.06 22.52
C GLY A 25 -1.56 -8.79 21.67
N ALA A 26 -0.44 -8.10 21.52
CA ALA A 26 -0.33 -6.90 20.69
C ALA A 26 -0.42 -7.22 19.19
N GLY A 27 0.23 -8.29 18.72
CA GLY A 27 0.18 -8.71 17.32
C GLY A 27 -1.24 -9.12 16.88
N VAL A 28 -1.92 -9.96 17.66
CA VAL A 28 -3.28 -10.44 17.32
C VAL A 28 -4.31 -9.30 17.31
N ARG A 29 -4.16 -8.29 18.17
CA ARG A 29 -5.01 -7.08 18.16
C ARG A 29 -4.74 -6.20 16.95
N ALA A 30 -3.48 -6.08 16.52
CA ALA A 30 -3.12 -5.34 15.32
C ALA A 30 -3.68 -6.01 14.05
N ASP A 31 -3.59 -7.34 13.96
CA ASP A 31 -4.11 -8.12 12.83
C ASP A 31 -5.63 -8.02 12.70
N THR A 32 -6.36 -8.13 13.83
CA THR A 32 -7.81 -7.99 13.84
C THR A 32 -8.28 -6.58 13.49
N ALA A 33 -7.57 -5.54 13.94
CA ALA A 33 -7.83 -4.16 13.54
C ALA A 33 -7.58 -3.92 12.04
N CYS A 34 -6.49 -4.48 11.49
CA CYS A 34 -6.19 -4.42 10.06
C CYS A 34 -7.30 -5.10 9.23
N ALA A 35 -7.78 -6.26 9.67
CA ALA A 35 -8.86 -6.96 8.99
C ALA A 35 -10.18 -6.15 8.96
N GLN A 36 -10.51 -5.45 10.05
CA GLN A 36 -11.68 -4.56 10.09
C GLN A 36 -11.52 -3.36 9.13
N LEU A 37 -10.33 -2.77 9.08
CA LEU A 37 -10.04 -1.67 8.15
C LEU A 37 -10.10 -2.13 6.68
N VAL A 38 -9.64 -3.35 6.39
CA VAL A 38 -9.75 -3.96 5.06
C VAL A 38 -11.22 -4.13 4.66
N ALA A 39 -12.08 -4.60 5.58
CA ALA A 39 -13.51 -4.77 5.31
C ALA A 39 -14.22 -3.46 4.96
N SER A 40 -13.81 -2.34 5.57
CA SER A 40 -14.33 -1.00 5.29
C SER A 40 -13.47 -0.19 4.31
N ALA A 41 -12.51 -0.80 3.63
CA ALA A 41 -11.51 -0.07 2.86
C ALA A 41 -12.10 0.75 1.70
N ALA A 42 -13.11 0.21 1.01
CA ALA A 42 -13.76 0.90 -0.12
C ALA A 42 -14.41 2.23 0.30
N GLU A 43 -15.06 2.26 1.47
CA GLU A 43 -15.70 3.46 2.02
C GLU A 43 -14.65 4.45 2.54
N LEU A 44 -13.61 3.93 3.22
CA LEU A 44 -12.56 4.73 3.82
C LEU A 44 -11.61 5.37 2.79
N ALA A 45 -11.34 4.69 1.67
CA ALA A 45 -10.37 5.14 0.67
C ALA A 45 -10.71 6.50 0.05
N ALA A 46 -11.99 6.86 -0.04
CA ALA A 46 -12.43 8.14 -0.58
C ALA A 46 -12.18 9.33 0.38
N SER A 47 -11.99 9.06 1.67
CA SER A 47 -11.80 10.07 2.72
C SER A 47 -10.32 10.34 2.99
N ALA A 48 -9.98 11.58 3.34
CA ALA A 48 -8.64 11.96 3.77
C ALA A 48 -8.19 11.18 5.02
N ALA A 49 -9.07 11.05 6.02
CA ALA A 49 -8.78 10.31 7.24
C ALA A 49 -8.73 8.79 6.98
N GLY A 50 -9.67 8.28 6.19
CA GLY A 50 -9.75 6.85 5.90
C GLY A 50 -8.57 6.35 5.06
N SER A 51 -8.19 7.07 4.00
CA SER A 51 -6.99 6.74 3.21
C SER A 51 -5.70 6.80 4.02
N ALA A 52 -5.57 7.75 4.96
CA ALA A 52 -4.42 7.80 5.86
C ALA A 52 -4.37 6.60 6.81
N LEU A 53 -5.52 6.19 7.37
CA LEU A 53 -5.64 5.00 8.21
C LEU A 53 -5.29 3.72 7.44
N LEU A 54 -5.79 3.56 6.20
CA LEU A 54 -5.48 2.39 5.37
C LEU A 54 -4.00 2.28 5.06
N ARG A 55 -3.34 3.40 4.75
CA ARG A 55 -1.88 3.42 4.56
C ARG A 55 -1.12 3.05 5.83
N HIS A 56 -1.55 3.57 6.99
CA HIS A 56 -0.93 3.19 8.25
C HIS A 56 -1.13 1.70 8.56
N ALA A 57 -2.32 1.17 8.26
CA ALA A 57 -2.59 -0.26 8.40
C ALA A 57 -1.71 -1.12 7.47
N MET A 58 -1.37 -0.62 6.28
CA MET A 58 -0.39 -1.27 5.40
C MET A 58 1.03 -1.21 5.97
N ASP A 59 1.43 -0.10 6.60
CA ASP A 59 2.76 0.01 7.22
C ASP A 59 2.88 -0.95 8.43
N VAL A 60 1.79 -1.16 9.17
CA VAL A 60 1.77 -2.05 10.35
C VAL A 60 1.57 -3.52 9.97
N GLY A 61 0.58 -3.83 9.14
CA GLY A 61 0.22 -5.19 8.76
C GLY A 61 0.91 -5.71 7.48
N GLY A 62 1.78 -4.90 6.89
CA GLY A 62 2.61 -5.26 5.74
C GLY A 62 1.83 -5.65 4.49
N THR A 63 2.40 -6.58 3.72
CA THR A 63 1.85 -7.02 2.44
C THR A 63 0.48 -7.68 2.58
N THR A 64 0.22 -8.45 3.64
CA THR A 64 -1.07 -9.13 3.85
C THR A 64 -2.24 -8.14 3.91
N THR A 65 -2.08 -7.04 4.68
CA THR A 65 -3.10 -5.99 4.76
C THR A 65 -3.22 -5.24 3.43
N ALA A 66 -2.09 -4.96 2.77
CA ALA A 66 -2.09 -4.29 1.47
C ALA A 66 -2.83 -5.12 0.39
N LEU A 67 -2.68 -6.44 0.40
CA LEU A 67 -3.41 -7.37 -0.48
C LEU A 67 -4.91 -7.35 -0.21
N GLY A 68 -5.30 -7.39 1.08
CA GLY A 68 -6.70 -7.28 1.48
C GLY A 68 -7.33 -5.97 1.01
N ILE A 69 -6.62 -4.85 1.19
CA ILE A 69 -7.08 -3.53 0.71
C ILE A 69 -7.18 -3.52 -0.81
N ALA A 70 -6.16 -4.00 -1.54
CA ALA A 70 -6.21 -4.06 -3.00
C ALA A 70 -7.43 -4.84 -3.52
N ALA A 71 -7.75 -5.98 -2.88
CA ALA A 71 -8.94 -6.76 -3.20
C ALA A 71 -10.24 -5.99 -2.89
N ALA A 72 -10.30 -5.28 -1.77
CA ALA A 72 -11.47 -4.49 -1.39
C ALA A 72 -11.69 -3.25 -2.28
N LEU A 73 -10.63 -2.69 -2.87
CA LEU A 73 -10.71 -1.54 -3.78
C LEU A 73 -10.98 -1.94 -5.24
N ALA A 74 -10.84 -3.21 -5.58
CA ALA A 74 -11.08 -3.72 -6.93
C ALA A 74 -12.52 -3.38 -7.41
N GLY A 75 -12.63 -2.90 -8.65
CA GLY A 75 -13.86 -2.41 -9.25
C GLY A 75 -14.19 -0.94 -8.93
N SER A 76 -13.43 -0.30 -8.04
CA SER A 76 -13.55 1.13 -7.72
C SER A 76 -12.27 1.92 -7.98
N ILE A 77 -11.19 1.28 -8.41
CA ILE A 77 -9.86 1.88 -8.63
C ILE A 77 -9.97 3.03 -9.64
N CYS A 78 -10.71 2.86 -10.73
CA CYS A 78 -10.91 3.92 -11.73
C CYS A 78 -11.56 5.18 -11.16
N LYS A 79 -12.43 5.05 -10.15
CA LYS A 79 -13.03 6.20 -9.47
C LYS A 79 -12.04 6.81 -8.47
N LEU A 80 -11.36 5.95 -7.71
CA LEU A 80 -10.43 6.34 -6.65
C LEU A 80 -9.18 7.02 -7.19
N VAL A 81 -8.67 6.62 -8.36
CA VAL A 81 -7.45 7.22 -8.95
C VAL A 81 -7.59 8.73 -9.21
N ARG A 82 -8.83 9.22 -9.35
CA ARG A 82 -9.15 10.65 -9.54
C ARG A 82 -9.26 11.41 -8.22
N SER A 83 -9.26 10.73 -7.08
CA SER A 83 -9.33 11.36 -5.76
C SER A 83 -7.92 11.76 -5.28
N PRO A 84 -7.74 12.97 -4.72
CA PRO A 84 -6.46 13.42 -4.18
C PRO A 84 -5.96 12.58 -2.99
N HIS A 85 -6.88 11.90 -2.30
CA HIS A 85 -6.57 11.10 -1.12
C HIS A 85 -6.29 9.65 -1.52
N ALA A 86 -7.18 9.07 -2.33
CA ALA A 86 -7.07 7.67 -2.69
C ALA A 86 -5.91 7.41 -3.66
N CYS A 87 -5.49 8.37 -4.49
CA CYS A 87 -4.33 8.17 -5.37
C CYS A 87 -3.03 7.90 -4.59
N ARG A 88 -2.87 8.51 -3.41
CA ARG A 88 -1.71 8.27 -2.54
C ARG A 88 -1.74 6.88 -1.94
N LEU A 89 -2.92 6.41 -1.56
CA LEU A 89 -3.12 5.03 -1.09
C LEU A 89 -2.81 4.04 -2.22
N LEU A 90 -3.32 4.26 -3.44
CA LEU A 90 -3.06 3.40 -4.60
C LEU A 90 -1.58 3.34 -4.95
N GLY A 91 -0.86 4.46 -4.95
CA GLY A 91 0.59 4.47 -5.19
C GLY A 91 1.38 3.70 -4.12
N GLN A 92 1.00 3.84 -2.85
CA GLN A 92 1.59 3.06 -1.77
C GLN A 92 1.26 1.57 -1.91
N LEU A 93 0.03 1.22 -2.30
CA LEU A 93 -0.39 -0.16 -2.55
C LEU A 93 0.51 -0.79 -3.61
N VAL A 94 0.65 -0.15 -4.77
CA VAL A 94 1.55 -0.60 -5.85
C VAL A 94 2.96 -0.86 -5.33
N SER A 95 3.48 0.03 -4.48
CA SER A 95 4.81 -0.10 -3.88
C SER A 95 4.93 -1.25 -2.88
N CYS A 96 3.87 -1.55 -2.13
CA CYS A 96 3.86 -2.57 -1.08
C CYS A 96 3.58 -3.99 -1.59
N VAL A 97 2.67 -4.14 -2.56
CA VAL A 97 2.26 -5.48 -3.05
C VAL A 97 3.11 -5.99 -4.21
N GLY A 98 3.82 -5.09 -4.90
CA GLY A 98 4.67 -5.43 -6.04
C GLY A 98 3.89 -5.92 -7.28
N ALA A 99 4.66 -6.42 -8.24
CA ALA A 99 4.25 -6.79 -9.61
C ALA A 99 2.94 -7.60 -9.72
N GLU A 100 2.87 -8.75 -9.03
CA GLU A 100 1.80 -9.73 -9.22
C GLU A 100 0.44 -9.16 -8.79
N ASN A 101 0.43 -8.35 -7.75
CA ASN A 101 -0.79 -7.83 -7.15
C ASN A 101 -1.09 -6.40 -7.58
N SER A 102 -0.12 -5.66 -8.13
CA SER A 102 -0.39 -4.41 -8.84
C SER A 102 -1.07 -4.63 -10.19
N ALA A 103 -1.10 -5.87 -10.70
CA ALA A 103 -1.75 -6.20 -11.96
C ALA A 103 -3.25 -5.89 -11.97
N CYS A 104 -3.97 -6.05 -10.84
CA CYS A 104 -5.39 -5.70 -10.77
C CYS A 104 -5.60 -4.18 -10.93
N ILE A 105 -4.71 -3.37 -10.34
CA ILE A 105 -4.72 -1.91 -10.45
C ILE A 105 -4.46 -1.51 -11.90
N ALA A 106 -3.42 -2.06 -12.53
CA ALA A 106 -3.09 -1.77 -13.92
C ALA A 106 -4.23 -2.17 -14.88
N MET A 107 -4.78 -3.38 -14.73
CA MET A 107 -5.87 -3.89 -15.57
C MET A 107 -7.14 -3.04 -15.45
N GLU A 108 -7.49 -2.59 -14.24
CA GLU A 108 -8.67 -1.74 -14.09
C GLU A 108 -8.43 -0.35 -14.73
N LEU A 109 -7.22 0.21 -14.57
CA LEU A 109 -6.84 1.46 -15.21
C LEU A 109 -6.83 1.37 -16.74
N CYS A 110 -6.60 0.20 -17.34
CA CYS A 110 -6.68 0.01 -18.80
C CYS A 110 -8.01 0.48 -19.38
N THR A 111 -9.13 0.34 -18.63
CA THR A 111 -10.46 0.77 -19.09
C THR A 111 -10.57 2.27 -19.39
N ASN A 112 -9.75 3.09 -18.72
CA ASN A 112 -9.69 4.55 -18.89
C ASN A 112 -8.25 5.06 -18.93
N ALA A 113 -7.35 4.29 -19.54
CA ALA A 113 -5.91 4.53 -19.53
C ALA A 113 -5.49 5.97 -19.93
N PRO A 114 -5.94 6.53 -21.07
CA PRO A 114 -5.54 7.88 -21.47
C PRO A 114 -6.04 8.95 -20.49
N GLN A 115 -7.23 8.77 -19.92
CA GLN A 115 -7.78 9.69 -18.93
C GLN A 115 -7.02 9.60 -17.60
N ALA A 116 -6.62 8.40 -17.18
CA ALA A 116 -5.80 8.22 -15.99
C ALA A 116 -4.42 8.88 -16.15
N ALA A 117 -3.76 8.67 -17.29
CA ALA A 117 -2.45 9.26 -17.58
C ALA A 117 -2.50 10.79 -17.69
N ALA A 118 -3.60 11.35 -18.21
CA ALA A 118 -3.81 12.80 -18.31
C ALA A 118 -4.41 13.42 -17.03
N ASN A 119 -4.60 12.68 -15.95
CA ASN A 119 -5.17 13.22 -14.70
C ASN A 119 -4.06 13.68 -13.73
N VAL A 120 -4.29 14.78 -12.99
CA VAL A 120 -3.36 15.32 -11.97
C VAL A 120 -2.99 14.32 -10.86
N HIS A 121 -3.89 13.39 -10.54
CA HIS A 121 -3.69 12.34 -9.55
C HIS A 121 -3.35 11.00 -10.22
N GLY A 122 -4.02 10.68 -11.34
CA GLY A 122 -3.82 9.42 -12.05
C GLY A 122 -2.43 9.23 -12.63
N ASN A 123 -1.80 10.30 -13.14
CA ASN A 123 -0.43 10.21 -13.70
C ASN A 123 0.56 9.61 -12.71
N ALA A 124 0.45 9.95 -11.42
CA ALA A 124 1.37 9.47 -10.40
C ALA A 124 1.23 7.96 -10.17
N VAL A 125 0.01 7.43 -10.19
CA VAL A 125 -0.25 5.98 -10.03
C VAL A 125 0.27 5.21 -11.25
N VAL A 126 0.07 5.75 -12.46
CA VAL A 126 0.62 5.15 -13.68
C VAL A 126 2.15 5.15 -13.67
N CYS A 127 2.79 6.25 -13.27
CA CYS A 127 4.24 6.28 -13.09
C CYS A 127 4.70 5.27 -12.05
N GLN A 128 4.00 5.13 -10.91
CA GLN A 128 4.34 4.15 -9.89
C GLN A 128 4.29 2.72 -10.41
N LEU A 129 3.29 2.38 -11.23
CA LEU A 129 3.19 1.06 -11.87
C LEU A 129 4.39 0.80 -12.79
N LEU A 130 4.82 1.81 -13.56
CA LEU A 130 5.99 1.74 -14.43
C LEU A 130 7.30 1.58 -13.63
N GLU A 131 7.43 2.29 -12.52
CA GLU A 131 8.61 2.22 -11.64
C GLU A 131 8.70 0.88 -10.90
N CYS A 132 7.56 0.31 -10.49
CA CYS A 132 7.53 -0.95 -9.74
C CYS A 132 7.67 -2.18 -10.65
N ASP A 133 6.91 -2.27 -11.74
CA ASP A 133 7.05 -3.35 -12.70
C ASP A 133 6.55 -2.94 -14.11
N ALA A 134 7.45 -2.33 -14.87
CA ALA A 134 7.21 -2.05 -16.28
C ALA A 134 7.15 -3.31 -17.15
N ALA A 135 7.75 -4.43 -16.76
CA ALA A 135 7.76 -5.64 -17.58
C ALA A 135 6.49 -6.48 -17.44
N ALA A 136 5.72 -6.26 -16.36
CA ALA A 136 4.44 -6.91 -16.17
C ALA A 136 3.52 -6.76 -17.40
N PRO A 137 2.87 -7.85 -17.86
CA PRO A 137 2.00 -7.81 -19.02
C PRO A 137 0.82 -6.84 -18.85
N SER A 138 0.33 -6.68 -17.61
CA SER A 138 -0.74 -5.74 -17.26
C SER A 138 -0.28 -4.28 -17.36
N THR A 139 0.92 -3.96 -16.87
CA THR A 139 1.52 -2.62 -17.04
C THR A 139 1.82 -2.34 -18.52
N GLN A 140 2.33 -3.32 -19.26
CA GLN A 140 2.56 -3.21 -20.69
C GLN A 140 1.28 -2.95 -21.48
N ALA A 141 0.19 -3.66 -21.15
CA ALA A 141 -1.12 -3.39 -21.74
C ALA A 141 -1.59 -1.96 -21.42
N LEU A 142 -1.40 -1.49 -20.17
CA LEU A 142 -1.72 -0.12 -19.78
C LEU A 142 -0.95 0.90 -20.61
N ILE A 143 0.35 0.70 -20.82
CA ILE A 143 1.18 1.54 -21.69
C ILE A 143 0.62 1.56 -23.11
N ASP A 144 0.32 0.39 -23.67
CA ASP A 144 -0.21 0.27 -25.02
C ASP A 144 -1.54 1.05 -25.14
N TYR A 145 -2.47 0.91 -24.17
CA TYR A 145 -3.72 1.69 -24.17
C TYR A 145 -3.53 3.20 -23.98
N VAL A 146 -2.51 3.63 -23.22
CA VAL A 146 -2.15 5.05 -23.10
C VAL A 146 -1.62 5.59 -24.44
N LEU A 147 -0.86 4.78 -25.18
CA LEU A 147 -0.20 5.18 -26.43
C LEU A 147 -1.03 4.99 -27.70
N VAL A 148 -2.04 4.10 -27.70
CA VAL A 148 -2.97 3.86 -28.82
C VAL A 148 -3.68 5.14 -29.27
N GLY A 149 -3.86 6.09 -28.36
CA GLY A 149 -4.38 7.42 -28.69
C GLY A 149 -3.34 8.32 -29.36
N ASP A 150 -3.30 9.58 -28.93
CA ASP A 150 -2.34 10.56 -29.40
C ASP A 150 -1.15 10.66 -28.43
N ALA A 151 -0.12 9.87 -28.68
CA ALA A 151 1.13 9.92 -27.92
C ALA A 151 1.77 11.33 -27.93
N ALA A 152 1.62 12.09 -29.02
CA ALA A 152 2.12 13.46 -29.09
C ALA A 152 1.29 14.43 -28.23
N ALA A 153 -0.02 14.21 -28.10
CA ALA A 153 -0.83 14.92 -27.12
C ALA A 153 -0.43 14.57 -25.68
N LEU A 154 -0.15 13.29 -25.38
CA LEU A 154 0.33 12.87 -24.07
C LEU A 154 1.62 13.60 -23.68
N CYS A 155 2.60 13.67 -24.58
CA CYS A 155 3.87 14.37 -24.38
C CYS A 155 3.70 15.87 -24.14
N ARG A 156 2.71 16.51 -24.77
CA ARG A 156 2.42 17.95 -24.60
C ARG A 156 1.47 18.24 -23.42
N HIS A 157 0.94 17.21 -22.78
CA HIS A 157 -0.04 17.36 -21.71
C HIS A 157 0.63 17.74 -20.38
N LYS A 158 0.00 18.66 -19.63
CA LYS A 158 0.50 19.18 -18.35
C LYS A 158 0.88 18.08 -17.35
N PHE A 159 0.16 16.96 -17.35
CA PHE A 159 0.45 15.80 -16.49
C PHE A 159 0.91 14.56 -17.27
N GLY A 160 0.47 14.44 -18.53
CA GLY A 160 0.74 13.26 -19.35
C GLY A 160 2.22 13.14 -19.73
N HIS A 161 2.94 14.26 -19.85
CA HIS A 161 4.37 14.25 -20.13
C HIS A 161 5.16 13.46 -19.08
N ARG A 162 4.71 13.42 -17.82
CA ARG A 162 5.36 12.62 -16.76
C ARG A 162 5.24 11.13 -17.04
N VAL A 163 4.06 10.69 -17.48
CA VAL A 163 3.83 9.30 -17.89
C VAL A 163 4.66 8.97 -19.13
N ALA A 164 4.71 9.86 -20.12
CA ALA A 164 5.54 9.67 -21.30
C ALA A 164 7.03 9.51 -20.94
N MET A 165 7.56 10.36 -20.05
CA MET A 165 8.93 10.22 -19.56
C MET A 165 9.13 8.91 -18.79
N ALA A 166 8.18 8.50 -17.94
CA ALA A 166 8.25 7.24 -17.22
C ALA A 166 8.26 6.03 -18.17
N ILE A 167 7.45 6.06 -19.24
CA ILE A 167 7.45 5.03 -20.30
C ILE A 167 8.82 4.98 -20.98
N VAL A 168 9.42 6.13 -21.32
CA VAL A 168 10.76 6.15 -21.95
C VAL A 168 11.86 5.68 -20.98
N THR A 169 11.71 5.95 -19.68
CA THR A 169 12.74 5.66 -18.67
C THR A 169 12.69 4.20 -18.19
N HIS A 170 11.49 3.67 -17.96
CA HIS A 170 11.27 2.34 -17.37
C HIS A 170 10.67 1.33 -18.34
N GLY A 171 10.13 1.79 -19.47
CA GLY A 171 9.50 0.92 -20.45
C GLY A 171 10.46 -0.11 -21.01
N VAL A 172 9.96 -1.32 -21.21
CA VAL A 172 10.71 -2.39 -21.84
C VAL A 172 10.75 -2.16 -23.36
N PRO A 173 11.92 -2.21 -24.01
CA PRO A 173 12.01 -2.11 -25.45
C PRO A 173 11.25 -3.28 -26.09
N LYS A 174 10.16 -2.99 -26.81
CA LYS A 174 9.52 -3.95 -27.70
C LYS A 174 10.24 -3.85 -29.06
N HIS A 175 10.93 -4.92 -29.44
CA HIS A 175 11.55 -5.08 -30.76
C HIS A 175 10.53 -5.57 -31.79
#